data_AF-A0A953RH08-F1
#
_entry.id   AF-A0A953RH08-F1
#
_cell.length_a   1.000
_cell.length_b   1.000
_cell.length_c   1.000
_cell.angle_alpha   90.00
_cell.angle_beta   90.00
_cell.angle_gamma   90.00
#
_symmetry.space_group_name_H-M   'P 1'
#
loop_
_entity.id
_entity.type
_entity.pdbx_description
1 polymer ?
#
loop_
_entity_poly.entity_id
_entity_poly.type
_entity_poly.pdbx_seq_one_letter_code
_entity_poly.pdbx_strand_id
1 'polypeptide(L)'
;MDARGVPSQFTFDHGTDRAPVWSPDGRRIAFESDRDGQYKLYWNDTARAGDDHLLLQAGGSPEATGWSSDGQFLLFWTHPPNTGTGYDLWVLPGMAGDSAQRKPVPYLQTPFDETQGQFCPEPTGGPRWVAYTSNASSSVEVYVQSFPVGSGKFLISSGGGTQPRWRRDGKELFYLAANGKLMSVEVTTTPTFSHGAPKALFDPHEDTGGVPQFPFRYDVSPDGKRFLVVTNPRVNDAVNETQSSPITVVVNWMASLKP
;
A
#
# COMPACT_ATOMS: atom_id res chain seq x y z
N MET A 1 -14.72 11.31 4.69
CA MET A 1 -15.43 12.60 4.81
C MET A 1 -16.73 12.47 4.01
N ASP A 2 -17.83 12.95 4.55
CA ASP A 2 -19.10 13.04 3.81
C ASP A 2 -19.01 14.11 2.70
N ALA A 3 -20.07 14.25 1.90
CA ALA A 3 -20.14 15.24 0.82
C ALA A 3 -19.96 16.71 1.27
N ARG A 4 -19.96 16.97 2.59
CA ARG A 4 -19.77 18.29 3.21
C ARG A 4 -18.38 18.48 3.81
N GLY A 5 -17.47 17.51 3.62
CA GLY A 5 -16.13 17.54 4.19
C GLY A 5 -16.08 17.19 5.68
N VAL A 6 -17.18 16.67 6.25
CA VAL A 6 -17.24 16.31 7.67
C VAL A 6 -16.76 14.87 7.83
N PRO A 7 -15.81 14.58 8.73
CA PRO A 7 -15.48 13.20 9.09
C PRO A 7 -16.73 12.50 9.64
N SER A 8 -17.09 11.39 9.00
CA SER A 8 -18.20 10.54 9.43
C SER A 8 -17.66 9.13 9.63
N GLN A 9 -18.15 8.47 10.69
CA GLN A 9 -17.83 7.07 10.95
C GLN A 9 -18.32 6.19 9.80
N PHE A 10 -17.51 5.19 9.43
CA PHE A 10 -17.78 4.30 8.29
C PHE A 10 -18.20 2.89 8.73
N THR A 11 -17.53 2.35 9.75
CA THR A 11 -17.81 1.04 10.37
C THR A 11 -18.32 1.23 11.79
N PHE A 12 -19.17 0.31 12.29
CA PHE A 12 -19.91 0.48 13.54
C PHE A 12 -19.85 -0.74 14.48
N ASP A 13 -19.05 -1.74 14.14
CA ASP A 13 -18.87 -2.89 15.01
C ASP A 13 -17.88 -2.60 16.16
N HIS A 14 -17.59 -3.62 16.96
CA HIS A 14 -16.81 -3.49 18.19
C HIS A 14 -15.32 -3.85 18.01
N GLY A 15 -14.95 -4.38 16.85
CA GLY A 15 -13.59 -4.75 16.50
C GLY A 15 -12.74 -3.55 16.13
N THR A 16 -11.45 -3.82 15.95
CA THR A 16 -10.49 -2.89 15.38
C THR A 16 -10.51 -3.03 13.87
N ASP A 17 -10.91 -1.96 13.19
CA ASP A 17 -10.84 -1.87 11.74
C ASP A 17 -9.59 -1.10 11.27
N ARG A 18 -8.87 -1.64 10.30
CA ARG A 18 -7.61 -1.03 9.80
C ARG A 18 -7.32 -1.32 8.34
N ALA A 19 -6.23 -0.74 7.84
CA ALA A 19 -5.72 -0.88 6.47
C ALA A 19 -6.79 -0.78 5.36
N PRO A 20 -7.61 0.31 5.32
CA PRO A 20 -8.63 0.44 4.30
C PRO A 20 -8.01 0.65 2.92
N VAL A 21 -8.54 -0.04 1.90
CA VAL A 21 -8.18 0.11 0.50
C VAL A 21 -9.42 0.34 -0.36
N TRP A 22 -9.42 1.44 -1.10
CA TRP A 22 -10.52 1.82 -1.98
C TRP A 22 -10.50 1.02 -3.28
N SER A 23 -11.67 0.61 -3.76
CA SER A 23 -11.81 0.11 -5.11
C SER A 23 -11.51 1.21 -6.14
N PRO A 24 -11.06 0.87 -7.36
CA PRO A 24 -10.66 1.87 -8.36
C PRO A 24 -11.80 2.80 -8.79
N ASP A 25 -13.04 2.32 -8.72
CA ASP A 25 -14.25 3.09 -9.00
C ASP A 25 -14.73 3.93 -7.79
N GLY A 26 -14.06 3.81 -6.65
CA GLY A 26 -14.38 4.51 -5.41
C GLY A 26 -15.68 4.08 -4.75
N ARG A 27 -16.31 2.98 -5.21
CA ARG A 27 -17.62 2.55 -4.70
C ARG A 27 -17.53 1.63 -3.49
N ARG A 28 -16.39 1.00 -3.26
CA ARG A 28 -16.18 0.02 -2.19
C ARG A 28 -14.90 0.31 -1.44
N ILE A 29 -14.89 -0.07 -0.17
CA ILE A 29 -13.69 -0.12 0.65
C ILE A 29 -13.55 -1.55 1.14
N ALA A 30 -12.36 -2.14 0.96
CA ALA A 30 -11.97 -3.36 1.66
C ALA A 30 -11.09 -2.98 2.85
N PHE A 31 -11.21 -3.67 3.97
CA PHE A 31 -10.49 -3.35 5.20
C PHE A 31 -10.35 -4.59 6.07
N GLU A 32 -9.39 -4.57 6.98
CA GLU A 32 -9.21 -5.59 8.00
C GLU A 32 -10.11 -5.34 9.19
N SER A 33 -10.70 -6.40 9.76
CA SER A 33 -11.43 -6.32 11.03
C SER A 33 -11.21 -7.57 11.87
N ASP A 34 -10.98 -7.40 13.17
CA ASP A 34 -10.92 -8.49 14.16
C ASP A 34 -12.23 -8.71 14.94
N ARG A 35 -13.35 -8.19 14.42
CA ARG A 35 -14.68 -8.25 15.04
C ARG A 35 -15.19 -9.63 15.48
N ASP A 36 -14.58 -10.70 14.96
CA ASP A 36 -14.87 -12.08 15.31
C ASP A 36 -13.72 -12.76 16.10
N GLY A 37 -12.79 -11.98 16.67
CA GLY A 37 -11.64 -12.43 17.45
C GLY A 37 -10.38 -12.81 16.65
N GLN A 38 -10.41 -12.69 15.31
CA GLN A 38 -9.28 -12.87 14.39
C GLN A 38 -9.42 -11.90 13.22
N TYR A 39 -8.33 -11.31 12.74
CA TYR A 39 -8.37 -10.43 11.57
C TYR A 39 -8.81 -11.19 10.32
N LYS A 40 -9.83 -10.66 9.65
CA LYS A 40 -10.31 -11.08 8.33
C LYS A 40 -10.46 -9.84 7.45
N LEU A 41 -10.58 -10.04 6.14
CA LEU A 41 -10.96 -8.94 5.25
C LEU A 41 -12.48 -8.83 5.19
N TYR A 42 -12.96 -7.61 5.35
CA TYR A 42 -14.34 -7.19 5.12
C TYR A 42 -14.38 -6.15 4.01
N TRP A 43 -15.57 -5.89 3.48
CA TRP A 43 -15.80 -4.81 2.55
C TRP A 43 -17.18 -4.19 2.74
N ASN A 44 -17.32 -2.94 2.32
CA ASN A 44 -18.58 -2.22 2.34
C ASN A 44 -18.72 -1.29 1.13
N ASP A 45 -19.95 -1.02 0.69
CA ASP A 45 -20.29 0.02 -0.27
C ASP A 45 -20.23 1.39 0.41
N THR A 46 -19.52 2.32 -0.23
CA THR A 46 -19.30 3.69 0.27
C THR A 46 -20.59 4.49 0.44
N ALA A 47 -21.67 4.11 -0.25
CA ALA A 47 -22.99 4.71 -0.09
C ALA A 47 -23.78 4.17 1.11
N ARG A 48 -23.31 3.11 1.78
CA ARG A 48 -24.02 2.39 2.86
C ARG A 48 -23.10 2.09 4.04
N ALA A 49 -22.60 3.12 4.70
CA ALA A 49 -21.80 2.98 5.92
C ALA A 49 -22.48 2.01 6.92
N GLY A 50 -21.70 1.06 7.47
CA GLY A 50 -22.15 0.02 8.39
C GLY A 50 -22.73 -1.26 7.77
N ASP A 51 -23.03 -1.29 6.46
CA ASP A 51 -23.41 -2.52 5.73
C ASP A 51 -22.18 -3.37 5.37
N ASP A 52 -21.44 -3.83 6.39
CA ASP A 52 -20.18 -4.54 6.20
C ASP A 52 -20.37 -6.03 5.88
N HIS A 53 -19.65 -6.53 4.88
CA HIS A 53 -19.71 -7.91 4.40
C HIS A 53 -18.36 -8.59 4.54
N LEU A 54 -18.34 -9.86 4.98
CA LEU A 54 -17.12 -10.66 4.95
C LEU A 54 -16.62 -10.79 3.50
N LEU A 55 -15.37 -10.39 3.28
CA LEU A 55 -14.70 -10.50 1.99
C LEU A 55 -13.90 -11.79 1.89
N LEU A 56 -13.04 -12.04 2.88
CA LEU A 56 -12.12 -13.17 2.89
C LEU A 56 -11.72 -13.55 4.31
N GLN A 57 -11.83 -14.83 4.62
CA GLN A 57 -11.17 -15.45 5.77
C GLN A 57 -10.01 -16.32 5.26
N ALA A 58 -8.80 -15.79 5.32
CA ALA A 58 -7.57 -16.52 4.99
C ALA A 58 -6.92 -17.06 6.27
N GLY A 59 -5.97 -18.01 6.13
CA GLY A 59 -5.09 -18.35 7.24
C GLY A 59 -4.17 -17.18 7.58
N GLY A 60 -3.89 -16.99 8.88
CA GLY A 60 -3.12 -15.85 9.37
C GLY A 60 -3.98 -14.60 9.57
N SER A 61 -3.39 -13.43 9.36
CA SER A 61 -4.07 -12.12 9.39
C SER A 61 -3.86 -11.43 8.04
N PRO A 62 -4.82 -11.56 7.10
CA PRO A 62 -4.67 -11.00 5.77
C PRO A 62 -4.80 -9.48 5.79
N GLU A 63 -3.86 -8.80 5.16
CA GLU A 63 -3.83 -7.33 5.06
C GLU A 63 -3.83 -6.90 3.59
N ALA A 64 -4.90 -6.19 3.20
CA ALA A 64 -5.09 -5.74 1.82
C ALA A 64 -4.23 -4.50 1.52
N THR A 65 -3.57 -4.49 0.37
CA THR A 65 -2.63 -3.41 0.00
C THR A 65 -3.06 -2.61 -1.22
N GLY A 66 -3.91 -3.18 -2.08
CA GLY A 66 -4.49 -2.44 -3.19
C GLY A 66 -5.25 -3.28 -4.21
N TRP A 67 -6.08 -2.58 -4.98
CA TRP A 67 -6.82 -3.14 -6.10
C TRP A 67 -6.04 -2.97 -7.41
N SER A 68 -6.22 -3.88 -8.36
CA SER A 68 -5.82 -3.65 -9.75
C SER A 68 -6.68 -2.54 -10.37
N SER A 69 -6.15 -1.77 -11.32
CA SER A 69 -6.88 -0.62 -11.91
C SER A 69 -8.18 -1.01 -12.63
N ASP A 70 -8.28 -2.24 -13.11
CA ASP A 70 -9.48 -2.83 -13.73
C ASP A 70 -10.50 -3.38 -12.71
N GLY A 71 -10.18 -3.32 -11.41
CA GLY A 71 -11.02 -3.78 -10.31
C GLY A 71 -11.19 -5.30 -10.22
N GLN A 72 -10.42 -6.09 -10.98
CA GLN A 72 -10.58 -7.55 -11.04
C GLN A 72 -9.86 -8.29 -9.91
N PHE A 73 -8.81 -7.69 -9.36
CA PHE A 73 -7.93 -8.31 -8.37
C PHE A 73 -7.75 -7.42 -7.14
N LEU A 74 -7.76 -8.04 -5.97
CA LEU A 74 -7.28 -7.44 -4.73
C LEU A 74 -5.97 -8.13 -4.32
N LEU A 75 -4.92 -7.33 -4.11
CA LEU A 75 -3.64 -7.79 -3.58
C LEU A 75 -3.65 -7.65 -2.06
N PHE A 76 -3.16 -8.68 -1.39
CA PHE A 76 -3.00 -8.69 0.06
C PHE A 76 -1.76 -9.53 0.42
N TRP A 77 -1.26 -9.34 1.63
CA TRP A 77 -0.25 -10.21 2.21
C TRP A 77 -0.82 -10.89 3.44
N THR A 78 -0.32 -12.08 3.75
CA THR A 78 -0.67 -12.83 4.95
C THR A 78 0.46 -13.78 5.29
N HIS A 79 0.49 -14.28 6.52
CA HIS A 79 1.37 -15.36 6.94
C HIS A 79 0.49 -16.55 7.35
N PRO A 80 0.12 -17.43 6.41
CA PRO A 80 -0.69 -18.59 6.74
C PRO A 80 0.13 -19.54 7.62
N PRO A 81 -0.47 -20.14 8.66
CA PRO A 81 0.25 -21.08 9.50
C PRO A 81 0.68 -22.31 8.69
N ASN A 82 1.82 -22.89 9.05
CA ASN A 82 2.34 -24.17 8.52
C ASN A 82 2.72 -24.17 7.03
N THR A 83 3.00 -23.02 6.42
CA THR A 83 3.52 -22.95 5.05
C THR A 83 5.03 -23.16 4.96
N GLY A 84 5.76 -22.97 6.06
CA GLY A 84 7.23 -22.96 6.06
C GLY A 84 7.84 -21.73 5.37
N THR A 85 7.01 -20.76 5.02
CA THR A 85 7.36 -19.46 4.44
C THR A 85 7.04 -18.34 5.43
N GLY A 86 7.51 -17.13 5.13
CA GLY A 86 7.21 -15.94 5.93
C GLY A 86 5.87 -15.32 5.55
N TYR A 87 5.82 -13.99 5.54
CA TYR A 87 4.72 -13.27 4.93
C TYR A 87 4.77 -13.39 3.41
N ASP A 88 3.66 -13.75 2.79
CA ASP A 88 3.57 -14.00 1.35
C ASP A 88 2.53 -13.07 0.71
N LEU A 89 2.71 -12.74 -0.57
CA LEU A 89 1.71 -11.99 -1.34
C LEU A 89 0.71 -12.94 -2.01
N TRP A 90 -0.57 -12.61 -1.88
CA TRP A 90 -1.70 -13.35 -2.42
C TRP A 90 -2.64 -12.43 -3.18
N VAL A 91 -3.38 -13.01 -4.12
CA VAL A 91 -4.38 -12.28 -4.90
C VAL A 91 -5.75 -12.90 -4.70
N LEU A 92 -6.73 -12.06 -4.45
CA LEU A 92 -8.14 -12.42 -4.48
C LEU A 92 -8.75 -11.98 -5.82
N PRO A 93 -9.01 -12.93 -6.76
CA PRO A 93 -9.71 -12.64 -8.01
C PRO A 93 -11.22 -12.56 -7.82
N GLY A 94 -11.93 -12.08 -8.84
CA GLY A 94 -13.39 -12.17 -8.90
C GLY A 94 -14.08 -11.18 -7.97
N MET A 95 -13.56 -9.95 -7.90
CA MET A 95 -14.13 -8.91 -7.05
C MET A 95 -15.48 -8.36 -7.56
N ALA A 96 -15.87 -8.70 -8.79
CA ALA A 96 -17.23 -8.55 -9.29
C ALA A 96 -18.08 -9.79 -8.92
N GLY A 97 -19.31 -9.59 -8.42
CA GLY A 97 -20.24 -10.68 -8.05
C GLY A 97 -20.19 -11.11 -6.59
N ASP A 98 -20.74 -12.29 -6.27
CA ASP A 98 -20.89 -12.85 -4.92
C ASP A 98 -19.53 -13.14 -4.25
N SER A 99 -19.32 -12.65 -3.02
CA SER A 99 -18.10 -12.88 -2.24
C SER A 99 -17.91 -14.33 -1.80
N ALA A 100 -18.99 -15.11 -1.67
CA ALA A 100 -18.96 -16.46 -1.12
C ALA A 100 -18.15 -17.48 -1.96
N GLN A 101 -17.87 -17.16 -3.23
CA GLN A 101 -17.13 -18.04 -4.15
C GLN A 101 -15.67 -17.62 -4.39
N ARG A 102 -15.23 -16.49 -3.81
CA ARG A 102 -13.89 -15.96 -4.06
C ARG A 102 -12.84 -16.84 -3.39
N LYS A 103 -11.88 -17.33 -4.17
CA LYS A 103 -10.77 -18.16 -3.67
C LYS A 103 -9.45 -17.41 -3.86
N PRO A 104 -8.71 -17.11 -2.79
CA PRO A 104 -7.41 -16.49 -2.93
C PRO A 104 -6.41 -17.45 -3.60
N VAL A 105 -5.52 -16.89 -4.41
CA VAL A 105 -4.42 -17.62 -5.05
C VAL A 105 -3.07 -17.05 -4.61
N PRO A 106 -2.07 -17.90 -4.36
CA PRO A 106 -0.73 -17.40 -4.01
C PRO A 106 -0.16 -16.67 -5.22
N TYR A 107 0.40 -15.48 -4.99
CA TYR A 107 1.13 -14.71 -6.01
C TYR A 107 2.64 -14.90 -5.82
N LEU A 108 3.18 -14.50 -4.67
CA LEU A 108 4.56 -14.76 -4.29
C LEU A 108 4.56 -15.51 -2.97
N GLN A 109 5.04 -16.75 -3.02
CA GLN A 109 5.22 -17.62 -1.87
C GLN A 109 6.64 -18.15 -1.91
N THR A 110 7.55 -17.45 -1.24
CA THR A 110 8.98 -17.78 -1.28
C THR A 110 9.56 -17.95 0.13
N PRO A 111 10.82 -18.37 0.28
CA PRO A 111 11.47 -18.40 1.60
C PRO A 111 11.65 -17.03 2.25
N PHE A 112 11.34 -15.94 1.54
CA PHE A 112 11.50 -14.56 1.97
C PHE A 112 10.16 -13.96 2.40
N ASP A 113 10.20 -12.90 3.21
CA ASP A 113 9.02 -12.10 3.45
C ASP A 113 8.73 -11.23 2.22
N GLU A 114 7.48 -11.19 1.80
CA GLU A 114 6.91 -10.33 0.77
C GLU A 114 5.70 -9.57 1.29
N THR A 115 5.83 -8.24 1.38
CA THR A 115 4.79 -7.37 1.97
C THR A 115 4.62 -6.09 1.16
N GLN A 116 3.67 -5.24 1.54
CA GLN A 116 3.47 -3.89 0.98
C GLN A 116 3.32 -3.87 -0.56
N GLY A 117 2.73 -4.93 -1.13
CA GLY A 117 2.60 -5.07 -2.57
C GLY A 117 1.65 -4.05 -3.20
N GLN A 118 1.92 -3.61 -4.42
CA GLN A 118 1.05 -2.76 -5.23
C GLN A 118 1.07 -3.12 -6.70
N PHE A 119 -0.10 -3.30 -7.30
CA PHE A 119 -0.21 -3.36 -8.76
C PHE A 119 0.24 -2.04 -9.39
N CYS A 120 1.04 -2.13 -10.44
CA CYS A 120 1.30 -1.00 -11.32
C CYS A 120 -0.02 -0.58 -11.97
N PRO A 121 -0.40 0.72 -11.90
CA PRO A 121 -1.55 1.23 -12.60
C PRO A 121 -1.37 1.07 -14.11
N GLU A 122 -2.39 0.51 -14.77
CA GLU A 122 -2.41 0.32 -16.22
C GLU A 122 -3.69 0.97 -16.78
N PRO A 123 -3.58 1.94 -17.71
CA PRO A 123 -4.76 2.64 -18.23
C PRO A 123 -5.63 1.75 -19.11
N THR A 124 -5.06 0.67 -19.66
CA THR A 124 -5.76 -0.30 -20.50
C THR A 124 -5.20 -1.70 -20.26
N GLY A 125 -6.10 -2.69 -20.21
CA GLY A 125 -5.73 -4.07 -19.91
C GLY A 125 -5.61 -4.34 -18.41
N GLY A 126 -5.20 -5.56 -18.07
CA GLY A 126 -4.96 -5.98 -16.69
C GLY A 126 -3.58 -5.57 -16.18
N PRO A 127 -3.33 -5.72 -14.86
CA PRO A 127 -2.03 -5.44 -14.27
C PRO A 127 -0.95 -6.33 -14.88
N ARG A 128 0.24 -5.77 -15.13
CA ARG A 128 1.40 -6.52 -15.64
C ARG A 128 2.57 -6.58 -14.66
N TRP A 129 2.58 -5.70 -13.66
CA TRP A 129 3.69 -5.52 -12.74
C TRP A 129 3.17 -5.28 -11.33
N VAL A 130 3.88 -5.81 -10.33
CA VAL A 130 3.64 -5.56 -8.91
C VAL A 130 4.94 -5.05 -8.28
N ALA A 131 4.90 -3.89 -7.65
CA ALA A 131 5.97 -3.46 -6.74
C ALA A 131 5.72 -4.03 -5.35
N TYR A 132 6.74 -4.42 -4.62
CA TYR A 132 6.61 -4.98 -3.28
C TYR A 132 7.90 -4.86 -2.49
N THR A 133 7.82 -5.08 -1.19
CA THR A 133 8.97 -5.08 -0.28
C THR A 133 9.35 -6.51 0.08
N SER A 134 10.64 -6.82 0.10
CA SER A 134 11.13 -8.16 0.45
C SER A 134 12.50 -8.17 1.13
N ASN A 135 12.72 -9.17 1.98
CA ASN A 135 14.02 -9.46 2.62
C ASN A 135 14.90 -10.45 1.82
N ALA A 136 14.67 -10.58 0.51
CA ALA A 136 15.44 -11.46 -0.38
C ALA A 136 16.93 -11.08 -0.55
N SER A 137 17.32 -9.88 -0.10
CA SER A 137 18.70 -9.39 -0.05
C SER A 137 19.17 -9.16 1.39
N SER A 138 20.42 -8.74 1.56
CA SER A 138 20.98 -8.42 2.88
C SER A 138 20.24 -7.29 3.62
N SER A 139 19.58 -6.42 2.88
CA SER A 139 18.64 -5.40 3.35
C SER A 139 17.24 -5.72 2.83
N VAL A 140 16.22 -5.23 3.55
CA VAL A 140 14.85 -5.18 3.03
C VAL A 140 14.81 -4.17 1.87
N GLU A 141 14.41 -4.61 0.69
CA GLU A 141 14.42 -3.79 -0.53
C GLU A 141 13.06 -3.81 -1.24
N VAL A 142 12.85 -2.81 -2.10
CA VAL A 142 11.76 -2.76 -3.05
C VAL A 142 12.14 -3.52 -4.32
N TYR A 143 11.23 -4.37 -4.76
CA TYR A 143 11.31 -5.12 -6.01
C TYR A 143 10.09 -4.82 -6.88
N VAL A 144 10.24 -5.02 -8.19
CA VAL A 144 9.13 -5.15 -9.13
C VAL A 144 9.16 -6.53 -9.76
N GLN A 145 8.01 -7.21 -9.75
CA GLN A 145 7.83 -8.53 -10.35
C GLN A 145 6.70 -8.51 -11.39
N SER A 146 6.80 -9.33 -12.43
CA SER A 146 5.71 -9.51 -13.39
C SER A 146 4.44 -10.07 -12.73
N PHE A 147 3.28 -9.68 -13.23
CA PHE A 147 1.99 -10.24 -12.87
C PHE A 147 1.25 -10.73 -14.12
N PRO A 148 0.83 -12.01 -14.18
CA PRO A 148 1.18 -13.10 -13.25
C PRO A 148 2.71 -13.35 -13.16
N VAL A 149 3.13 -14.16 -12.18
CA VAL A 149 4.55 -14.48 -12.00
C VAL A 149 5.11 -15.12 -13.27
N GLY A 150 6.24 -14.59 -13.72
CA GLY A 150 6.98 -14.99 -14.90
C GLY A 150 8.45 -14.61 -14.75
N SER A 151 9.12 -14.22 -15.83
CA SER A 151 10.57 -14.03 -15.86
C SER A 151 11.08 -12.66 -15.35
N GLY A 152 10.21 -11.70 -15.06
CA GLY A 152 10.65 -10.35 -14.68
C GLY A 152 10.68 -10.13 -13.17
N LYS A 153 11.88 -10.12 -12.56
CA LYS A 153 12.15 -9.63 -11.19
C LYS A 153 13.23 -8.55 -11.25
N PHE A 154 12.94 -7.37 -10.71
CA PHE A 154 13.84 -6.21 -10.78
C PHE A 154 14.02 -5.62 -9.39
N LEU A 155 15.28 -5.45 -8.97
CA LEU A 155 15.63 -4.74 -7.73
C LEU A 155 15.52 -3.23 -8.00
N ILE A 156 14.66 -2.54 -7.26
CA ILE A 156 14.43 -1.10 -7.43
C ILE A 156 15.31 -0.27 -6.51
N SER A 157 15.35 -0.64 -5.23
CA SER A 157 16.14 0.08 -4.23
C SER A 157 17.49 -0.58 -3.98
N SER A 158 18.43 0.17 -3.41
CA SER A 158 19.74 -0.33 -2.99
C SER A 158 20.11 0.32 -1.66
N GLY A 159 20.45 -0.49 -0.65
CA GLY A 159 20.75 -0.02 0.70
C GLY A 159 19.51 0.16 1.58
N GLY A 160 18.38 -0.42 1.17
CA GLY A 160 17.13 -0.48 1.92
C GLY A 160 15.98 0.30 1.28
N GLY A 161 14.78 -0.27 1.31
CA GLY A 161 13.57 0.37 0.79
C GLY A 161 12.27 -0.30 1.22
N THR A 162 11.26 0.51 1.54
CA THR A 162 9.91 0.06 1.93
C THR A 162 8.82 0.95 1.32
N GLN A 163 7.55 0.56 1.51
CA GLN A 163 6.37 1.36 1.13
C GLN A 163 6.38 1.83 -0.35
N PRO A 164 6.48 0.91 -1.32
CA PRO A 164 6.45 1.28 -2.74
C PRO A 164 5.10 1.92 -3.11
N ARG A 165 5.13 3.07 -3.79
CA ARG A 165 3.96 3.77 -4.33
C ARG A 165 4.13 4.13 -5.79
N TRP A 166 3.27 3.61 -6.67
CA TRP A 166 3.26 4.01 -8.07
C TRP A 166 2.66 5.40 -8.25
N ARG A 167 3.24 6.20 -9.16
CA ARG A 167 2.52 7.33 -9.76
C ARG A 167 1.36 6.80 -10.59
N ARG A 168 0.26 7.55 -10.67
CA ARG A 168 -1.00 7.09 -11.30
C ARG A 168 -0.86 6.71 -12.78
N ASP A 169 0.14 7.26 -13.48
CA ASP A 169 0.41 6.94 -14.88
C ASP A 169 1.30 5.70 -15.09
N GLY A 170 1.76 5.05 -13.99
CA GLY A 170 2.61 3.86 -14.03
C GLY A 170 4.03 4.10 -14.52
N LYS A 171 4.49 5.37 -14.59
CA LYS A 171 5.82 5.74 -15.14
C LYS A 171 6.85 6.11 -14.09
N GLU A 172 6.47 6.12 -12.83
CA GLU A 172 7.37 6.47 -11.72
C GLU A 172 6.95 5.69 -10.48
N LEU A 173 7.95 5.24 -9.72
CA LEU A 173 7.78 4.51 -8.47
C LEU A 173 8.47 5.28 -7.35
N PHE A 174 7.75 5.53 -6.27
CA PHE A 174 8.26 6.14 -5.05
C PHE A 174 8.47 5.08 -3.98
N TYR A 175 9.44 5.27 -3.09
CA TYR A 175 9.65 4.41 -1.93
C TYR A 175 10.38 5.15 -0.80
N LEU A 176 10.27 4.64 0.42
CA LEU A 176 11.01 5.16 1.57
C LEU A 176 12.32 4.39 1.74
N ALA A 177 13.46 5.06 1.65
CA ALA A 177 14.76 4.45 1.88
C ALA A 177 15.02 4.22 3.38
N ALA A 178 15.98 3.33 3.72
CA ALA A 178 16.33 3.05 5.11
C ALA A 178 16.84 4.26 5.90
N ASN A 179 17.34 5.29 5.22
CA ASN A 179 17.75 6.56 5.84
C ASN A 179 16.59 7.56 6.01
N GLY A 180 15.34 7.12 5.78
CA GLY A 180 14.13 7.93 5.90
C GLY A 180 13.82 8.81 4.70
N LYS A 181 14.71 8.92 3.70
CA LYS A 181 14.44 9.77 2.53
C LYS A 181 13.41 9.11 1.62
N LEU A 182 12.49 9.92 1.11
CA LEU A 182 11.63 9.54 0.01
C LEU A 182 12.44 9.54 -1.29
N MET A 183 12.35 8.44 -2.03
CA MET A 183 13.07 8.19 -3.27
C MET A 183 12.08 8.11 -4.43
N SER A 184 12.53 8.43 -5.63
CA SER A 184 11.82 8.23 -6.90
C SER A 184 12.66 7.41 -7.87
N VAL A 185 11.99 6.59 -8.67
CA VAL A 185 12.55 5.83 -9.78
C VAL A 185 11.63 5.97 -10.99
N GLU A 186 12.16 6.52 -12.09
CA GLU A 186 11.45 6.48 -13.38
C GLU A 186 11.41 5.04 -13.91
N VAL A 187 10.25 4.63 -14.42
CA VAL A 187 10.05 3.28 -14.97
C VAL A 187 9.49 3.32 -16.38
N THR A 188 9.82 2.29 -17.14
CA THR A 188 9.16 1.93 -18.39
C THR A 188 8.53 0.55 -18.18
N THR A 189 7.24 0.42 -18.40
CA THR A 189 6.50 -0.83 -18.18
C THR A 189 6.11 -1.55 -19.46
N THR A 190 6.31 -0.91 -20.62
CA THR A 190 6.01 -1.42 -21.95
C THR A 190 7.10 -1.06 -22.96
N PRO A 191 7.44 -1.96 -23.92
CA PRO A 191 6.94 -3.33 -24.04
C PRO A 191 7.51 -4.29 -22.99
N THR A 192 8.61 -3.92 -22.32
CA THR A 192 9.24 -4.65 -21.23
C THR A 192 9.47 -3.72 -20.04
N PHE A 193 9.70 -4.29 -18.85
CA PHE A 193 10.05 -3.49 -17.69
C PHE A 193 11.50 -3.05 -17.74
N SER A 194 11.73 -1.77 -17.46
CA SER A 194 13.04 -1.20 -17.15
C SER A 194 12.87 -0.02 -16.21
N HIS A 195 13.95 0.36 -15.53
CA HIS A 195 13.93 1.48 -14.60
C HIS A 195 15.23 2.28 -14.64
N GLY A 196 15.14 3.55 -14.29
CA GLY A 196 16.29 4.43 -14.11
C GLY A 196 17.00 4.20 -12.76
N ALA A 197 18.00 5.03 -12.48
CA ALA A 197 18.63 5.07 -11.17
C ALA A 197 17.72 5.76 -10.15
N PRO A 198 17.61 5.26 -8.90
CA PRO A 198 16.89 5.94 -7.83
C PRO A 198 17.46 7.33 -7.52
N LYS A 199 16.56 8.30 -7.31
CA LYS A 199 16.86 9.69 -6.98
C LYS A 199 16.20 10.05 -5.66
N ALA A 200 16.93 10.68 -4.74
CA ALA A 200 16.35 11.21 -3.52
C ALA A 200 15.49 12.44 -3.83
N LEU A 201 14.30 12.52 -3.24
CA LEU A 201 13.40 13.68 -3.35
C LEU A 201 13.58 14.61 -2.15
N PHE A 202 13.21 14.14 -0.96
CA PHE A 202 13.29 14.88 0.30
C PHE A 202 13.18 13.91 1.49
N ASP A 203 13.44 14.40 2.71
CA ASP A 203 13.14 13.70 3.95
C ASP A 203 11.72 14.09 4.41
N PRO A 204 10.74 13.17 4.40
CA PRO A 204 9.37 13.43 4.81
C PRO A 204 9.22 13.57 6.33
N HIS A 205 10.29 13.31 7.11
CA HIS A 205 10.25 13.21 8.57
C HIS A 205 9.14 12.27 9.06
N GLU A 206 8.98 11.16 8.34
CA GLU A 206 8.03 10.12 8.68
C GLU A 206 8.41 9.50 10.03
N ASP A 207 7.41 9.31 10.89
CA ASP A 207 7.63 8.63 12.17
C ASP A 207 7.82 7.13 11.93
N THR A 208 9.05 6.63 12.12
CA THR A 208 9.35 5.19 12.15
C THR A 208 9.00 4.55 13.50
N GLY A 209 8.48 5.33 14.45
CA GLY A 209 8.05 4.93 15.79
C GLY A 209 6.82 4.01 15.76
N GLY A 210 7.10 2.71 15.75
CA GLY A 210 6.45 1.78 16.68
C GLY A 210 4.97 1.43 16.51
N VAL A 211 4.33 1.69 15.37
CA VAL A 211 3.01 1.08 15.08
C VAL A 211 3.06 0.28 13.77
N PRO A 212 3.14 -1.06 13.84
CA PRO A 212 3.17 -1.95 12.67
C PRO A 212 1.87 -2.03 11.86
N GLN A 213 0.87 -1.18 12.13
CA GLN A 213 -0.53 -1.46 11.76
C GLN A 213 -0.98 -0.93 10.40
N PHE A 214 -0.11 -0.27 9.64
CA PHE A 214 -0.45 0.24 8.31
C PHE A 214 0.67 -0.05 7.31
N PRO A 215 0.34 -0.58 6.12
CA PRO A 215 1.34 -0.96 5.14
C PRO A 215 1.99 0.27 4.51
N PHE A 216 1.36 1.45 4.59
CA PHE A 216 1.85 2.68 4.00
C PHE A 216 1.49 3.89 4.87
N ARG A 217 2.44 4.79 5.09
CA ARG A 217 2.33 6.02 5.90
C ARG A 217 2.40 7.29 5.07
N TYR A 218 2.56 7.15 3.76
CA TYR A 218 2.38 8.24 2.82
C TYR A 218 1.51 7.83 1.63
N ASP A 219 0.96 8.85 0.97
CA ASP A 219 0.31 8.73 -0.32
C ASP A 219 0.76 9.85 -1.26
N VAL A 220 0.62 9.63 -2.56
CA VAL A 220 1.11 10.52 -3.61
C VAL A 220 -0.05 10.98 -4.50
N SER A 221 -0.05 12.28 -4.85
CA SER A 221 -1.04 12.82 -5.76
C SER A 221 -0.95 12.17 -7.15
N PRO A 222 -2.04 12.14 -7.94
CA PRO A 222 -2.06 11.53 -9.27
C PRO A 222 -0.92 11.94 -10.20
N ASP A 223 -0.47 13.19 -10.11
CA ASP A 223 0.60 13.77 -10.93
C ASP A 223 2.01 13.58 -10.34
N GLY A 224 2.15 12.94 -9.17
CA GLY A 224 3.43 12.71 -8.51
C GLY A 224 4.03 13.93 -7.81
N LYS A 225 3.32 15.07 -7.74
CA LYS A 225 3.90 16.35 -7.30
C LYS A 225 3.66 16.70 -5.84
N ARG A 226 2.69 16.07 -5.19
CA ARG A 226 2.32 16.31 -3.79
C ARG A 226 2.28 14.99 -3.04
N PHE A 227 2.71 15.03 -1.79
CA PHE A 227 2.74 13.89 -0.90
C PHE A 227 1.97 14.23 0.37
N LEU A 228 1.14 13.29 0.82
CA LEU A 228 0.54 13.30 2.14
C LEU A 228 1.34 12.33 2.99
N VAL A 229 1.91 12.77 4.10
CA VAL A 229 2.74 11.95 4.98
C VAL A 229 2.20 12.03 6.39
N VAL A 230 2.08 10.89 7.06
CA VAL A 230 1.80 10.84 8.50
C VAL A 230 3.08 11.20 9.26
N THR A 231 3.03 12.34 9.95
CA THR A 231 4.11 12.80 10.83
C THR A 231 3.60 12.84 12.28
N ASN A 232 4.47 12.52 13.22
CA ASN A 232 4.19 12.70 14.64
C ASN A 232 4.97 13.95 15.11
N PRO A 233 4.35 14.94 15.76
CA PRO A 233 5.11 16.04 16.34
C PRO A 233 6.11 15.46 17.33
N ARG A 234 7.38 15.87 17.23
CA ARG A 234 8.45 15.36 18.09
C ARG A 234 8.05 15.59 19.55
N VAL A 235 8.12 14.54 20.37
CA VAL A 235 7.81 14.57 21.80
C VAL A 235 8.62 15.64 22.58
N ASN A 236 9.71 16.16 22.00
CA ASN A 236 10.51 17.23 22.60
C ASN A 236 10.02 18.66 22.29
N ASP A 237 9.01 18.85 21.44
CA ASP A 237 8.38 20.16 21.20
C ASP A 237 7.13 20.38 22.08
N ALA A 238 6.79 19.39 22.93
CA ALA A 238 5.58 19.34 23.76
C ALA A 238 5.67 20.19 25.05
N VAL A 239 6.15 21.44 24.95
CA VAL A 239 5.87 22.46 25.97
C VAL A 239 4.89 23.48 25.38
N ASN A 240 3.69 23.00 25.03
CA ASN A 240 2.40 23.73 24.98
C ASN A 240 1.38 22.93 24.16
N GLU A 241 0.82 21.89 24.77
CA GLU A 241 -0.37 21.20 24.27
C GLU A 241 -1.59 22.13 24.35
N THR A 242 -1.96 22.78 23.24
CA THR A 242 -3.35 23.25 23.02
C THR A 242 -3.67 23.68 21.58
N GLN A 243 -2.80 23.48 20.60
CA GLN A 243 -3.12 23.76 19.20
C GLN A 243 -3.09 22.48 18.39
N SER A 244 -4.19 22.23 17.67
CA SER A 244 -4.24 21.32 16.52
C SER A 244 -2.94 21.42 15.74
N SER A 245 -2.20 20.31 15.63
CA SER A 245 -0.96 20.26 14.87
C SER A 245 -1.21 20.87 13.48
N PRO A 246 -0.41 21.88 13.05
CA PRO A 246 -0.62 22.48 11.75
C PRO A 246 -0.39 21.44 10.66
N ILE A 247 -1.28 21.39 9.66
CA ILE A 247 -1.00 20.67 8.42
C ILE A 247 0.12 21.45 7.72
N THR A 248 1.33 20.88 7.72
CA THR A 248 2.46 21.45 6.98
C THR A 248 2.35 21.05 5.52
N VAL A 249 2.01 22.01 4.66
CA VAL A 249 2.04 21.80 3.20
C VAL A 249 3.37 22.30 2.67
N VAL A 250 4.25 21.38 2.27
CA VAL A 250 5.48 21.73 1.54
C VAL A 250 5.18 21.78 0.05
N VAL A 251 5.15 22.99 -0.51
CA VAL A 251 5.04 23.23 -1.96
C VAL A 251 6.41 23.59 -2.54
N ASN A 252 6.66 23.27 -3.82
CA ASN A 252 7.90 23.60 -4.54
C ASN A 252 9.19 22.99 -3.94
N TRP A 253 9.15 21.77 -3.42
CA TRP A 253 10.33 21.07 -2.89
C TRP A 253 11.48 20.95 -3.91
N MET A 254 11.21 21.02 -5.22
CA MET A 254 12.24 21.10 -6.27
C MET A 254 13.17 22.31 -6.14
N ALA A 255 12.73 23.41 -5.53
CA ALA A 255 13.59 24.58 -5.29
C ALA A 255 14.59 24.36 -4.13
N SER A 256 14.32 23.37 -3.27
CA SER A 256 15.17 22.95 -2.16
C SER A 256 16.34 22.07 -2.61
N LEU A 257 16.25 21.51 -3.83
CA LEU A 257 17.32 20.77 -4.48
C LEU A 257 18.33 21.73 -5.14
N LYS A 258 19.06 22.53 -4.35
CA LYS A 258 20.30 23.12 -4.86
C LYS A 258 21.48 22.21 -4.52
N PRO A 259 22.45 22.05 -5.44
CA PRO A 259 23.61 21.19 -5.25
C PRO A 259 24.49 21.64 -4.08
#